data_AF-A0A1W2G796-F1
#
_entry.id   AF-A0A1W2G796-F1
#
_cell.length_a   1.000
_cell.length_b   1.000
_cell.length_c   1.000
_cell.angle_alpha   90.00
_cell.angle_beta   90.00
_cell.angle_gamma   90.00
#
_symmetry.space_group_name_H-M   'P 1'
#
loop_
_entity.id
_entity.type
_entity.pdbx_description
1 polymer ?
#
loop_
_entity_poly.entity_id
_entity_poly.type
_entity_poly.pdbx_seq_one_letter_code
_entity_poly.pdbx_strand_id
1 'polypeptide(L)'
;MTKYQITRLFFFAILLGSVVLVYLAFVSWWIIGVVVIFYASLMFYFSMNIRTGFFLDAICEMPGEKVMLTFDDGPDTEHTPQILDILKENEVSAFFFLIGNKAEQYPEIVKRMIDEGHQIGGHSYQHLKWFGLMGKQKVNDEIMSAQKVLAEIAGKPVHWFRPPFGVTNPNVSACVRQNGLKMIGWNVRSFDTAMNDANILENRMCSRIASGSVVLMHDRLAQTVEALPGIIAHVKAQGLEFDVLRENDNQNL
;
A
#
# COMPACT_ATOMS: atom_id res chain seq x y z
N MET A 1 16.47 -13.54 -11.52
CA MET A 1 16.71 -13.32 -10.08
C MET A 1 16.15 -11.96 -9.70
N THR A 2 15.47 -11.84 -8.56
CA THR A 2 14.91 -10.56 -8.09
C THR A 2 16.01 -9.61 -7.59
N LYS A 3 15.71 -8.30 -7.51
CA LYS A 3 16.61 -7.28 -6.91
C LYS A 3 17.11 -7.76 -5.54
N TYR A 4 16.19 -8.20 -4.68
CA TYR A 4 16.50 -8.80 -3.38
C TYR A 4 17.47 -10.00 -3.45
N GLN A 5 17.26 -10.95 -4.36
CA GLN A 5 18.13 -12.13 -4.48
C GLN A 5 19.55 -11.74 -4.87
N ILE A 6 19.71 -10.80 -5.80
CA ILE A 6 21.02 -10.28 -6.23
C ILE A 6 21.72 -9.58 -5.06
N THR A 7 21.03 -8.62 -4.41
CA THR A 7 21.59 -7.89 -3.26
C THR A 7 21.99 -8.84 -2.13
N ARG A 8 21.15 -9.83 -1.80
CA ARG A 8 21.46 -10.81 -0.76
C ARG A 8 22.73 -11.61 -1.06
N LEU A 9 22.91 -12.07 -2.29
CA LEU A 9 24.12 -12.81 -2.70
C LEU A 9 25.37 -11.93 -2.65
N PHE A 10 25.26 -10.68 -3.11
CA PHE A 10 26.36 -9.71 -3.04
C PHE A 10 26.79 -9.45 -1.60
N PHE A 11 25.84 -9.18 -0.70
CA PHE A 11 26.15 -8.96 0.71
C PHE A 11 26.65 -10.20 1.43
N PHE A 12 26.18 -11.39 1.05
CA PHE A 12 26.72 -12.65 1.55
C PHE A 12 28.21 -12.81 1.17
N ALA A 13 28.57 -12.47 -0.07
CA ALA A 13 29.96 -12.49 -0.51
C ALA A 13 30.83 -11.46 0.24
N ILE A 14 30.33 -10.24 0.46
CA ILE A 14 31.02 -9.22 1.28
C ILE A 14 31.22 -9.71 2.71
N LEU A 15 30.19 -10.30 3.32
CA LEU A 15 30.26 -10.82 4.68
C LEU A 15 31.26 -11.97 4.78
N LEU A 16 31.27 -12.89 3.81
CA LEU A 16 32.26 -13.96 3.77
C LEU A 16 33.68 -13.41 3.62
N GLY A 17 33.87 -12.43 2.71
CA GLY A 17 35.15 -11.75 2.52
C GLY A 17 35.63 -11.03 3.78
N SER A 18 34.74 -10.33 4.50
CA SER A 18 35.10 -9.65 5.74
C SER A 18 35.51 -10.63 6.85
N VAL A 19 34.83 -11.78 6.96
CA VAL A 19 35.23 -12.86 7.87
C VAL A 19 36.64 -13.38 7.53
N VAL A 20 36.94 -13.60 6.25
CA VAL A 20 38.28 -14.03 5.81
C VAL A 20 39.34 -12.97 6.12
N LEU A 21 39.09 -11.69 5.85
CA LEU A 21 40.03 -10.61 6.14
C LEU A 21 40.28 -10.45 7.65
N VAL A 22 39.26 -10.63 8.48
CA VAL A 22 39.39 -10.65 9.94
C VAL A 22 40.22 -11.85 10.39
N TYR A 23 39.95 -13.04 9.84
CA TYR A 23 40.71 -14.25 10.15
C TYR A 23 42.20 -14.11 9.79
N LEU A 24 42.50 -13.47 8.67
CA LEU A 24 43.86 -13.18 8.20
C LEU A 24 44.48 -11.94 8.87
N ALA A 25 43.81 -11.33 9.86
CA ALA A 25 44.25 -10.14 10.60
C ALA A 25 44.55 -8.89 9.74
N PHE A 26 44.00 -8.81 8.52
CA PHE A 26 44.10 -7.62 7.67
C PHE A 26 43.20 -6.48 8.15
N VAL A 27 42.09 -6.80 8.83
CA VAL A 27 41.13 -5.83 9.37
C VAL A 27 40.61 -6.27 10.74
N SER A 28 40.10 -5.32 11.52
CA SER A 28 39.53 -5.60 12.84
C SER A 28 38.14 -6.23 12.78
N TRP A 29 37.79 -7.06 13.77
CA TRP A 29 36.52 -7.82 13.83
C TRP A 29 35.26 -6.95 13.76
N TRP A 30 35.30 -5.70 14.21
CA TRP A 30 34.15 -4.78 14.20
C TRP A 30 33.64 -4.47 12.79
N ILE A 31 34.45 -4.68 11.75
CA ILE A 31 34.05 -4.54 10.34
C ILE A 31 32.88 -5.47 9.99
N ILE A 32 32.84 -6.68 10.56
CA ILE A 32 31.72 -7.61 10.36
C ILE A 32 30.41 -6.97 10.87
N GLY A 33 30.46 -6.36 12.06
CA GLY A 33 29.32 -5.65 12.64
C GLY A 33 28.84 -4.50 11.75
N VAL A 34 29.76 -3.72 11.19
CA VAL A 34 29.42 -2.63 10.25
C VAL A 34 28.74 -3.15 8.99
N VAL A 35 29.24 -4.23 8.39
CA VAL A 35 28.61 -4.85 7.21
C VAL A 35 27.20 -5.33 7.52
N VAL A 36 27.00 -5.99 8.67
CA VAL A 36 25.68 -6.49 9.11
C VAL A 36 24.71 -5.35 9.37
N ILE A 37 25.13 -4.31 10.11
CA ILE A 37 24.29 -3.14 10.42
C ILE A 37 23.92 -2.38 9.14
N PHE A 38 24.87 -2.21 8.22
CA PHE A 38 24.63 -1.55 6.95
C PHE A 38 23.60 -2.33 6.11
N TYR A 39 23.77 -3.65 5.99
CA TYR A 39 22.81 -4.51 5.30
C TYR A 39 21.43 -4.47 5.96
N ALA A 40 21.35 -4.57 7.30
CA ALA A 40 20.10 -4.52 8.03
C ALA A 40 19.38 -3.18 7.86
N SER A 41 20.11 -2.05 7.94
CA SER A 41 19.58 -0.71 7.68
C SER A 41 19.03 -0.57 6.27
N LEU A 42 19.72 -1.13 5.28
CA LEU A 42 19.28 -1.12 3.88
C LEU A 42 18.01 -1.97 3.70
N MET A 43 17.94 -3.16 4.30
CA MET A 43 16.74 -4.00 4.25
C MET A 43 15.56 -3.34 4.94
N PHE A 44 15.78 -2.68 6.08
CA PHE A 44 14.76 -1.91 6.77
C PHE A 44 14.24 -0.76 5.90
N TYR A 45 15.15 0.03 5.30
CA TYR A 45 14.77 1.11 4.39
C TYR A 45 13.91 0.62 3.22
N PHE A 46 14.33 -0.44 2.53
CA PHE A 46 13.55 -1.01 1.42
C PHE A 46 12.22 -1.59 1.89
N SER A 47 12.18 -2.14 3.10
CA SER A 47 10.96 -2.74 3.65
C SER A 47 9.89 -1.68 3.95
N MET A 48 10.33 -0.52 4.46
CA MET A 48 9.48 0.61 4.82
C MET A 48 9.13 1.52 3.63
N ASN A 49 9.72 1.29 2.45
CA ASN A 49 9.53 2.14 1.28
C ASN A 49 9.03 1.34 0.07
N ILE A 50 7.72 1.18 0.00
CA ILE A 50 7.02 0.44 -1.06
C ILE A 50 7.33 0.96 -2.47
N ARG A 51 7.65 2.25 -2.62
CA ARG A 51 7.98 2.89 -3.91
C ARG A 51 9.26 2.38 -4.54
N THR A 52 10.16 1.79 -3.74
CA THR A 52 11.44 1.27 -4.25
C THR A 52 11.25 0.04 -5.13
N GLY A 53 10.11 -0.65 -5.01
CA GLY A 53 9.85 -1.89 -5.72
C GLY A 53 10.92 -2.96 -5.45
N PHE A 54 11.60 -2.91 -4.30
CA PHE A 54 12.79 -3.71 -4.05
C PHE A 54 12.45 -5.19 -3.81
N PHE A 55 11.46 -5.45 -2.96
CA PHE A 55 10.97 -6.81 -2.68
C PHE A 55 9.92 -7.26 -3.69
N LEU A 56 9.07 -6.33 -4.13
CA LEU A 56 7.99 -6.56 -5.07
C LEU A 56 7.61 -5.22 -5.72
N ASP A 57 7.37 -5.24 -7.02
CA ASP A 57 6.93 -4.05 -7.75
C ASP A 57 5.50 -3.69 -7.35
N ALA A 58 5.28 -2.43 -6.99
CA ALA A 58 3.98 -1.88 -6.61
C ALA A 58 3.68 -0.69 -7.51
N ILE A 59 2.43 -0.61 -7.97
CA ILE A 59 1.97 0.55 -8.74
C ILE A 59 1.82 1.71 -7.77
N CYS A 60 2.69 2.70 -7.88
CA CYS A 60 2.72 3.88 -7.00
C CYS A 60 2.46 5.18 -7.76
N GLU A 61 2.23 5.10 -9.07
CA GLU A 61 2.08 6.24 -9.97
C GLU A 61 1.04 5.89 -11.04
N MET A 62 0.20 6.87 -11.40
CA MET A 62 -0.76 6.76 -12.49
C MET A 62 -0.15 7.27 -13.80
N PRO A 63 -0.57 6.76 -14.97
CA PRO A 63 -0.11 7.30 -16.25
C PRO A 63 -0.77 8.63 -16.58
N GLY A 64 -0.02 9.54 -17.21
CA GLY A 64 -0.53 10.81 -17.74
C GLY A 64 -1.14 11.72 -16.67
N GLU A 65 -2.08 12.58 -17.09
CA GLU A 65 -2.74 13.59 -16.26
C GLU A 65 -3.80 13.02 -15.30
N LYS A 66 -3.52 11.88 -14.68
CA LYS A 66 -4.45 11.14 -13.83
C LYS A 66 -4.01 11.13 -12.37
N VAL A 67 -5.00 11.14 -11.48
CA VAL A 67 -4.85 10.98 -10.04
C VAL A 67 -5.76 9.84 -9.58
N MET A 68 -5.22 8.93 -8.77
CA MET A 68 -6.00 7.88 -8.11
C MET A 68 -6.09 8.17 -6.61
N LEU A 69 -7.32 8.38 -6.14
CA LEU A 69 -7.60 8.42 -4.70
C LEU A 69 -7.71 7.00 -4.17
N THR A 70 -7.02 6.74 -3.05
CA THR A 70 -7.08 5.44 -2.39
C THR A 70 -7.31 5.59 -0.89
N PHE A 71 -8.09 4.67 -0.32
CA PHE A 71 -8.46 4.66 1.08
C PHE A 71 -8.15 3.31 1.72
N ASP A 72 -7.44 3.32 2.84
CA ASP A 72 -7.10 2.13 3.63
C ASP A 72 -7.95 2.06 4.92
N ASP A 73 -8.02 0.87 5.51
CA ASP A 73 -8.59 0.51 6.82
C ASP A 73 -10.11 0.24 6.90
N GLY A 74 -10.87 0.53 5.85
CA GLY A 74 -12.32 0.36 5.80
C GLY A 74 -12.79 -1.09 5.70
N PRO A 75 -14.12 -1.30 5.67
CA PRO A 75 -15.16 -0.29 5.82
C PRO A 75 -15.36 0.13 7.29
N ASP A 76 -15.61 1.42 7.51
CA ASP A 76 -16.06 2.03 8.76
C ASP A 76 -17.53 2.44 8.64
N THR A 77 -18.33 2.22 9.69
CA THR A 77 -19.79 2.42 9.60
C THR A 77 -20.21 3.89 9.59
N GLU A 78 -19.35 4.79 10.07
CA GLU A 78 -19.68 6.22 10.19
C GLU A 78 -19.11 7.02 9.02
N HIS A 79 -17.81 6.85 8.75
CA HIS A 79 -17.08 7.73 7.83
C HIS A 79 -17.06 7.22 6.38
N THR A 80 -17.01 5.90 6.18
CA THR A 80 -16.94 5.33 4.82
C THR A 80 -18.18 5.68 3.99
N PRO A 81 -19.43 5.60 4.50
CA PRO A 81 -20.61 6.06 3.76
C PRO A 81 -20.55 7.54 3.36
N GLN A 82 -20.03 8.40 4.24
CA GLN A 82 -19.88 9.84 3.97
C GLN A 82 -18.85 10.10 2.86
N ILE A 83 -17.75 9.36 2.85
CA ILE A 83 -16.75 9.42 1.77
C ILE A 83 -17.37 8.99 0.44
N LEU A 84 -18.16 7.91 0.44
CA LEU A 84 -18.86 7.46 -0.77
C LEU A 84 -19.85 8.50 -1.28
N ASP A 85 -20.59 9.16 -0.38
CA ASP A 85 -21.49 10.27 -0.75
C ASP A 85 -20.70 11.42 -1.42
N ILE A 86 -19.60 11.87 -0.81
CA ILE A 86 -18.74 12.93 -1.37
C ILE A 86 -18.18 12.54 -2.74
N LEU A 87 -17.70 11.31 -2.88
CA LEU A 87 -17.15 10.81 -4.14
C LEU A 87 -18.22 10.77 -5.23
N LYS A 88 -19.43 10.32 -4.90
CA LYS A 88 -20.58 10.27 -5.81
C LYS A 88 -21.04 11.67 -6.24
N GLU A 89 -21.17 12.61 -5.30
CA GLU A 89 -21.53 14.01 -5.58
C GLU A 89 -20.52 14.69 -6.52
N ASN A 90 -19.28 14.23 -6.49
CA ASN A 90 -18.21 14.74 -7.33
C ASN A 90 -17.94 13.89 -8.58
N GLU A 91 -18.68 12.82 -8.83
CA GLU A 91 -18.47 11.89 -9.95
C GLU A 91 -17.03 11.33 -9.99
N VAL A 92 -16.46 11.01 -8.82
CA VAL A 92 -15.09 10.50 -8.66
C VAL A 92 -15.11 9.04 -8.26
N SER A 93 -14.45 8.19 -9.04
CA SER A 93 -14.13 6.81 -8.61
C SER A 93 -12.85 6.77 -7.79
N ALA A 94 -12.74 5.79 -6.88
CA ALA A 94 -11.62 5.64 -5.95
C ALA A 94 -11.31 4.16 -5.71
N PHE A 95 -10.19 3.88 -5.06
CA PHE A 95 -9.74 2.54 -4.73
C PHE A 95 -9.74 2.31 -3.21
N PHE A 96 -10.46 1.30 -2.73
CA PHE A 96 -10.55 0.99 -1.30
C PHE A 96 -9.78 -0.30 -0.96
N PHE A 97 -8.83 -0.22 -0.03
CA PHE A 97 -8.12 -1.37 0.52
C PHE A 97 -8.73 -1.74 1.86
N LEU A 98 -9.48 -2.84 1.85
CA LEU A 98 -10.38 -3.20 2.93
C LEU A 98 -9.75 -4.23 3.86
N ILE A 99 -9.96 -4.03 5.16
CA ILE A 99 -9.61 -5.03 6.17
C ILE A 99 -10.67 -6.13 6.11
N GLY A 100 -10.22 -7.37 5.92
CA GLY A 100 -11.11 -8.49 5.64
C GLY A 100 -12.16 -8.74 6.72
N ASN A 101 -11.81 -8.66 8.00
CA ASN A 101 -12.77 -8.88 9.09
C ASN A 101 -13.86 -7.79 9.18
N LYS A 102 -13.55 -6.56 8.76
CA LYS A 102 -14.53 -5.46 8.69
C LYS A 102 -15.43 -5.62 7.46
N ALA A 103 -14.85 -6.01 6.32
CA ALA A 103 -15.61 -6.29 5.11
C ALA A 103 -16.62 -7.42 5.33
N GLU A 104 -16.24 -8.45 6.09
CA GLU A 104 -17.13 -9.55 6.50
C GLU A 104 -18.28 -9.07 7.40
N GLN A 105 -18.02 -8.11 8.29
CA GLN A 105 -19.03 -7.54 9.19
C GLN A 105 -20.00 -6.59 8.49
N TYR A 106 -19.52 -5.84 7.50
CA TYR A 106 -20.28 -4.79 6.81
C TYR A 106 -20.28 -4.98 5.27
N PRO A 107 -20.75 -6.13 4.77
CA PRO A 107 -20.70 -6.45 3.34
C PRO A 107 -21.58 -5.51 2.49
N GLU A 108 -22.60 -4.88 3.08
CA GLU A 108 -23.46 -3.89 2.42
C GLU A 108 -22.69 -2.64 2.02
N ILE A 109 -21.75 -2.17 2.84
CA ILE A 109 -20.90 -1.01 2.51
C ILE A 109 -19.96 -1.36 1.36
N VAL A 110 -19.38 -2.56 1.38
CA VAL A 110 -18.51 -3.05 0.31
C VAL A 110 -19.27 -3.22 -1.01
N LYS A 111 -20.51 -3.74 -0.97
CA LYS A 111 -21.37 -3.80 -2.16
C LYS A 111 -21.67 -2.41 -2.72
N ARG A 112 -21.99 -1.45 -1.84
CA ARG A 112 -22.19 -0.05 -2.23
C ARG A 112 -20.95 0.51 -2.94
N MET A 113 -19.74 0.26 -2.44
CA MET A 113 -18.50 0.67 -3.11
C MET A 113 -18.44 0.15 -4.55
N ILE A 114 -18.74 -1.13 -4.75
CA ILE A 114 -18.70 -1.77 -6.07
C ILE A 114 -19.79 -1.21 -6.99
N ASP A 115 -21.02 -1.09 -6.48
CA ASP A 115 -22.19 -0.60 -7.22
C ASP A 115 -22.03 0.86 -7.66
N GLU A 116 -21.31 1.68 -6.88
CA GLU A 116 -20.96 3.07 -7.20
C GLU A 116 -19.70 3.19 -8.08
N GLY A 117 -19.14 2.08 -8.55
CA GLY A 117 -18.06 2.04 -9.53
C GLY A 117 -16.64 2.14 -8.97
N HIS A 118 -16.49 2.09 -7.64
CA HIS A 118 -15.18 2.06 -6.99
C HIS A 118 -14.50 0.69 -7.18
N GLN A 119 -13.18 0.66 -7.02
CA GLN A 119 -12.39 -0.58 -7.01
C GLN A 119 -12.06 -0.97 -5.57
N ILE A 120 -11.93 -2.27 -5.34
CA ILE A 120 -11.60 -2.82 -4.02
C ILE A 120 -10.36 -3.73 -4.08
N GLY A 121 -9.65 -3.79 -2.97
CA GLY A 121 -8.50 -4.68 -2.76
C GLY A 121 -8.38 -5.09 -1.29
N GLY A 122 -7.60 -6.13 -1.01
CA GLY A 122 -7.37 -6.58 0.36
C GLY A 122 -6.32 -5.75 1.09
N HIS A 123 -6.53 -5.55 2.39
CA HIS A 123 -5.60 -4.90 3.32
C HIS A 123 -5.25 -5.77 4.54
N SER A 124 -5.06 -7.08 4.30
CA SER A 124 -5.00 -8.15 5.32
C SER A 124 -6.34 -8.36 6.04
N TYR A 125 -6.46 -9.46 6.78
CA TYR A 125 -7.73 -9.83 7.40
C TYR A 125 -7.94 -9.13 8.75
N GLN A 126 -6.89 -8.97 9.57
CA GLN A 126 -6.99 -8.35 10.90
C GLN A 126 -6.20 -7.05 11.05
N HIS A 127 -5.35 -6.70 10.08
CA HIS A 127 -4.48 -5.53 10.16
C HIS A 127 -3.62 -5.49 11.44
N LEU A 128 -2.98 -6.63 11.74
CA LEU A 128 -2.16 -6.79 12.95
C LEU A 128 -0.91 -5.90 12.92
N LYS A 129 -0.61 -5.22 14.04
CA LYS A 129 0.54 -4.31 14.17
C LYS A 129 1.90 -4.95 13.84
N TRP A 130 2.01 -6.28 13.98
CA TRP A 130 3.21 -7.05 13.69
C TRP A 130 3.15 -7.79 12.34
N PHE A 131 2.23 -7.43 11.43
CA PHE A 131 2.09 -8.04 10.10
C PHE A 131 3.44 -8.19 9.36
N GLY A 132 4.24 -7.12 9.33
CA GLY A 132 5.55 -7.11 8.70
C GLY A 132 6.61 -8.04 9.33
N LEU A 133 6.38 -8.54 10.54
CA LEU A 133 7.28 -9.43 11.29
C LEU A 133 6.80 -10.88 11.29
N MET A 134 5.65 -11.16 10.68
CA MET A 134 5.09 -12.50 10.64
C MET A 134 5.88 -13.44 9.71
N GLY A 135 5.86 -14.73 10.05
CA GLY A 135 6.32 -15.79 9.17
C GLY A 135 5.43 -15.93 7.93
N LYS A 136 5.99 -16.48 6.85
CA LYS A 136 5.34 -16.61 5.53
C LYS A 136 3.91 -17.18 5.60
N GLN A 137 3.70 -18.28 6.34
CA GLN A 137 2.39 -18.92 6.43
C GLN A 137 1.32 -17.96 6.99
N LYS A 138 1.60 -17.32 8.14
CA LYS A 138 0.67 -16.37 8.74
C LYS A 138 0.38 -15.16 7.85
N VAL A 139 1.39 -14.65 7.15
CA VAL A 139 1.21 -13.60 6.14
C VAL A 139 0.27 -14.08 5.04
N ASN A 140 0.47 -15.29 4.52
CA ASN A 140 -0.39 -15.85 3.49
C ASN A 140 -1.83 -16.02 3.98
N ASP A 141 -2.03 -16.52 5.19
CA ASP A 141 -3.35 -16.72 5.78
C ASP A 141 -4.08 -15.38 5.96
N GLU A 142 -3.40 -14.34 6.45
CA GLU A 142 -3.96 -12.99 6.57
C GLU A 142 -4.36 -12.38 5.22
N ILE A 143 -3.51 -12.53 4.20
CA ILE A 143 -3.80 -12.02 2.85
C ILE A 143 -4.98 -12.78 2.25
N MET A 144 -4.92 -14.11 2.23
CA MET A 144 -5.90 -14.93 1.53
C MET A 144 -7.25 -14.98 2.22
N SER A 145 -7.31 -14.83 3.56
CA SER A 145 -8.58 -14.70 4.27
C SER A 145 -9.31 -13.42 3.87
N ALA A 146 -8.59 -12.30 3.73
CA ALA A 146 -9.18 -11.05 3.22
C ALA A 146 -9.63 -11.19 1.77
N GLN A 147 -8.79 -11.74 0.88
CA GLN A 147 -9.17 -11.90 -0.53
C GLN A 147 -10.38 -12.82 -0.70
N LYS A 148 -10.50 -13.86 0.12
CA LYS A 148 -11.66 -14.76 0.11
C LYS A 148 -12.94 -14.01 0.45
N VAL A 149 -12.97 -13.27 1.56
CA VAL A 149 -14.13 -12.48 1.98
C VAL A 149 -14.53 -11.48 0.89
N LEU A 150 -13.55 -10.74 0.36
CA LEU A 150 -13.82 -9.75 -0.68
C LEU A 150 -14.33 -10.38 -1.97
N ALA A 151 -13.79 -11.54 -2.36
CA ALA A 151 -14.27 -12.26 -3.53
C ALA A 151 -15.70 -12.78 -3.38
N GLU A 152 -16.07 -13.26 -2.18
CA GLU A 152 -17.44 -13.68 -1.87
C GLU A 152 -18.43 -12.52 -1.95
N ILE A 153 -18.06 -11.34 -1.44
CA ILE A 153 -18.90 -10.14 -1.49
C ILE A 153 -19.02 -9.61 -2.93
N ALA A 154 -17.90 -9.57 -3.67
CA ALA A 154 -17.84 -9.03 -5.02
C ALA A 154 -18.41 -9.98 -6.09
N GLY A 155 -18.61 -11.25 -5.76
CA GLY A 155 -19.03 -12.29 -6.71
C GLY A 155 -17.97 -12.63 -7.77
N LYS A 156 -16.73 -12.16 -7.60
CA LYS A 156 -15.60 -12.39 -8.50
C LYS A 156 -14.27 -12.32 -7.73
N PRO A 157 -13.19 -12.95 -8.22
CA PRO A 157 -11.88 -12.82 -7.60
C PRO A 157 -11.45 -11.35 -7.43
N VAL A 158 -10.77 -11.05 -6.32
CA VAL A 158 -10.15 -9.74 -6.06
C VAL A 158 -8.64 -9.94 -6.08
N HIS A 159 -7.98 -9.38 -7.09
CA HIS A 159 -6.54 -9.57 -7.29
C HIS A 159 -5.68 -8.46 -6.69
N TRP A 160 -6.28 -7.37 -6.21
CA TRP A 160 -5.55 -6.23 -5.69
C TRP A 160 -5.27 -6.36 -4.19
N PHE A 161 -4.07 -5.94 -3.79
CA PHE A 161 -3.62 -5.98 -2.40
C PHE A 161 -2.73 -4.78 -2.08
N ARG A 162 -2.88 -4.24 -0.88
CA ARG A 162 -1.93 -3.29 -0.29
C ARG A 162 -1.51 -3.82 1.08
N PRO A 163 -0.20 -3.92 1.39
CA PRO A 163 0.23 -4.42 2.69
C PRO A 163 -0.05 -3.39 3.80
N PRO A 164 -0.50 -3.83 4.98
CA PRO A 164 -0.54 -3.00 6.19
C PRO A 164 0.74 -2.19 6.38
N PHE A 165 0.58 -0.90 6.68
CA PHE A 165 1.68 0.05 6.89
C PHE A 165 2.62 0.25 5.70
N GLY A 166 2.30 -0.28 4.51
CA GLY A 166 3.18 -0.28 3.33
C GLY A 166 4.39 -1.19 3.45
N VAL A 167 4.44 -2.07 4.46
CA VAL A 167 5.62 -2.90 4.72
C VAL A 167 5.72 -4.02 3.71
N THR A 168 6.82 -4.04 2.96
CA THR A 168 7.14 -5.12 2.03
C THR A 168 8.35 -5.88 2.52
N ASN A 169 8.37 -7.20 2.35
CA ASN A 169 9.50 -8.04 2.73
C ASN A 169 9.46 -9.35 1.91
N PRO A 170 10.46 -10.25 2.03
CA PRO A 170 10.48 -11.49 1.26
C PRO A 170 9.26 -12.40 1.50
N ASN A 171 8.70 -12.42 2.71
CA ASN A 171 7.50 -13.22 3.02
C ASN A 171 6.27 -12.67 2.31
N VAL A 172 6.01 -11.35 2.43
CA VAL A 172 4.89 -10.66 1.76
C VAL A 172 5.02 -10.81 0.24
N SER A 173 6.20 -10.52 -0.33
CA SER A 173 6.47 -10.64 -1.76
C SER A 173 6.21 -12.07 -2.27
N ALA A 174 6.68 -13.08 -1.53
CA ALA A 174 6.46 -14.47 -1.90
C ALA A 174 4.96 -14.83 -1.91
N CYS A 175 4.19 -14.38 -0.90
CA CYS A 175 2.75 -14.66 -0.85
C CYS A 175 1.98 -13.95 -1.96
N VAL A 176 2.28 -12.67 -2.21
CA VAL A 176 1.65 -11.90 -3.29
C VAL A 176 1.90 -12.53 -4.66
N ARG A 177 3.16 -12.90 -4.95
CA ARG A 177 3.50 -13.58 -6.21
C ARG A 177 2.86 -14.96 -6.33
N GLN A 178 2.89 -15.75 -5.25
CA GLN A 178 2.35 -17.11 -5.23
C GLN A 178 0.84 -17.13 -5.53
N ASN A 179 0.10 -16.11 -5.07
CA ASN A 179 -1.34 -16.02 -5.25
C ASN A 179 -1.75 -15.15 -6.46
N GLY A 180 -0.80 -14.73 -7.29
CA GLY A 180 -1.09 -13.92 -8.49
C GLY A 180 -1.71 -12.55 -8.18
N LEU A 181 -1.43 -11.99 -6.99
CA LEU A 181 -1.97 -10.70 -6.59
C LEU A 181 -1.14 -9.55 -7.16
N LYS A 182 -1.80 -8.42 -7.42
CA LYS A 182 -1.19 -7.16 -7.86
C LYS A 182 -1.13 -6.20 -6.68
N MET A 183 0.00 -5.49 -6.54
CA MET A 183 0.23 -4.58 -5.41
C MET A 183 0.12 -3.12 -5.84
N ILE A 184 -0.62 -2.34 -5.06
CA ILE A 184 -0.73 -0.88 -5.23
C ILE A 184 -0.13 -0.22 -4.00
N GLY A 185 0.86 0.64 -4.22
CA GLY A 185 1.46 1.50 -3.21
C GLY A 185 0.91 2.93 -3.30
N TRP A 186 1.75 3.92 -3.05
CA TRP A 186 1.41 5.34 -3.16
C TRP A 186 2.69 6.17 -3.39
N ASN A 187 2.54 7.33 -4.01
CA ASN A 187 3.59 8.36 -4.08
C ASN A 187 3.24 9.61 -3.24
N VAL A 188 1.96 9.83 -2.94
CA VAL A 188 1.47 10.88 -2.05
C VAL A 188 0.84 10.26 -0.81
N ARG A 189 1.37 10.56 0.37
CA ARG A 189 0.86 10.09 1.67
C ARG A 189 0.26 11.26 2.46
N SER A 190 -0.98 11.11 2.89
CA SER A 190 -1.73 12.10 3.68
C SER A 190 -1.11 12.35 5.05
N PHE A 191 -0.85 11.27 5.80
CA PHE A 191 -0.62 11.33 7.26
C PHE A 191 -1.85 11.83 8.03
N ASP A 192 -3.04 11.64 7.47
CA ASP A 192 -4.34 11.83 8.14
C ASP A 192 -4.43 11.10 9.49
N THR A 193 -3.85 9.91 9.65
CA THR A 193 -3.80 9.18 10.93
C THR A 193 -3.01 9.89 12.03
N ALA A 194 -2.20 10.89 11.67
CA ALA A 194 -1.37 11.66 12.59
C ALA A 194 -1.81 13.14 12.69
N MET A 195 -2.90 13.50 12.02
CA MET A 195 -3.43 14.87 11.96
C MET A 195 -4.91 14.85 12.34
N ASN A 196 -5.34 15.78 13.18
CA ASN A 196 -6.74 15.88 13.62
C ASN A 196 -7.45 17.13 13.05
N ASP A 197 -6.82 17.85 12.12
CA ASP A 197 -7.33 19.09 11.54
C ASP A 197 -7.47 18.93 10.02
N ALA A 198 -8.70 19.07 9.53
CA ALA A 198 -9.04 18.90 8.13
C ALA A 198 -8.38 19.96 7.23
N ASN A 199 -8.24 21.20 7.68
CA ASN A 199 -7.61 22.26 6.90
C ASN A 199 -6.11 22.00 6.74
N ILE A 200 -5.44 21.51 7.79
CA ILE A 200 -4.01 21.14 7.71
C ILE A 200 -3.83 19.97 6.74
N LEU A 201 -4.72 18.97 6.83
CA LEU A 201 -4.71 17.83 5.91
C LEU A 201 -4.94 18.28 4.46
N GLU A 202 -5.97 19.07 4.20
CA GLU A 202 -6.28 19.59 2.86
C GLU A 202 -5.10 20.36 2.27
N ASN A 203 -4.56 21.36 2.98
CA ASN A 203 -3.43 22.16 2.51
C ASN A 203 -2.20 21.30 2.18
N ARG A 204 -1.93 20.29 3.02
CA ARG A 204 -0.85 19.33 2.78
C ARG A 204 -1.10 18.50 1.52
N MET A 205 -2.33 18.08 1.28
CA MET A 205 -2.66 17.28 0.11
C MET A 205 -2.59 18.11 -1.16
N CYS A 206 -3.18 19.30 -1.16
CA CYS A 206 -3.16 20.23 -2.29
C CYS A 206 -1.72 20.63 -2.70
N SER A 207 -0.80 20.79 -1.74
CA SER A 207 0.61 21.09 -2.05
C SER A 207 1.44 19.92 -2.59
N ARG A 208 0.89 18.69 -2.62
CA ARG A 208 1.64 17.47 -2.97
C ARG A 208 1.04 16.66 -4.09
N ILE A 209 -0.27 16.78 -4.34
CA ILE A 209 -0.92 16.09 -5.45
C ILE A 209 -0.52 16.78 -6.75
N ALA A 210 -0.07 15.95 -7.69
CA ALA A 210 0.25 16.31 -9.05
C ALA A 210 -0.18 15.19 -10.02
N SER A 211 0.01 15.42 -11.31
CA SER A 211 -0.08 14.41 -12.37
C SER A 211 0.62 13.09 -11.96
N GLY A 212 -0.04 11.95 -12.18
CA GLY A 212 0.45 10.64 -11.79
C GLY A 212 0.29 10.28 -10.30
N SER A 213 -0.38 11.09 -9.49
CA SER A 213 -0.50 10.79 -8.05
C SER A 213 -1.34 9.54 -7.76
N VAL A 214 -0.80 8.66 -6.92
CA VAL A 214 -1.56 7.66 -6.15
C VAL A 214 -1.58 8.13 -4.71
N VAL A 215 -2.76 8.57 -4.26
CA VAL A 215 -2.97 9.23 -2.99
C VAL A 215 -3.43 8.22 -1.93
N LEU A 216 -2.67 8.08 -0.86
CA LEU A 216 -3.06 7.29 0.32
C LEU A 216 -3.77 8.17 1.36
N MET A 217 -5.01 7.82 1.68
CA MET A 217 -5.83 8.31 2.80
C MET A 217 -6.48 7.13 3.56
N HIS A 218 -7.24 7.39 4.62
CA HIS A 218 -7.99 6.37 5.37
C HIS A 218 -9.46 6.74 5.53
N ASP A 219 -10.37 5.79 5.30
CA ASP A 219 -11.82 6.01 5.23
C ASP A 219 -12.57 5.85 6.57
N ARG A 220 -11.83 5.91 7.68
CA ARG A 220 -12.33 5.78 9.06
C ARG A 220 -12.15 7.05 9.89
N LEU A 221 -11.87 8.18 9.24
CA LEU A 221 -11.36 9.39 9.88
C LEU A 221 -12.21 10.61 9.50
N ALA A 222 -12.81 11.29 10.48
CA ALA A 222 -13.60 12.51 10.29
C ALA A 222 -12.84 13.61 9.53
N GLN A 223 -11.58 13.86 9.88
CA GLN A 223 -10.76 14.86 9.19
C GLN A 223 -10.54 14.53 7.71
N THR A 224 -10.58 13.25 7.33
CA THR A 224 -10.48 12.84 5.92
C THR A 224 -11.79 13.13 5.21
N VAL A 225 -12.94 12.87 5.84
CA VAL A 225 -14.25 13.25 5.31
C VAL A 225 -14.30 14.76 5.05
N GLU A 226 -13.92 15.57 6.05
CA GLU A 226 -13.98 17.02 5.97
C GLU A 226 -13.04 17.63 4.92
N ALA A 227 -11.82 17.08 4.75
CA ALA A 227 -10.83 17.58 3.79
C ALA A 227 -11.09 17.13 2.35
N LEU A 228 -11.80 16.02 2.14
CA LEU A 228 -11.94 15.38 0.83
C LEU A 228 -12.57 16.29 -0.25
N PRO A 229 -13.63 17.08 0.01
CA PRO A 229 -14.22 17.96 -0.99
C PRO A 229 -13.22 19.00 -1.52
N GLY A 230 -12.42 19.62 -0.64
CA GLY A 230 -11.41 20.60 -1.01
C GLY A 230 -10.27 19.98 -1.82
N ILE A 231 -9.84 18.77 -1.45
CA ILE A 231 -8.85 17.99 -2.21
C ILE A 231 -9.37 17.70 -3.63
N ILE A 232 -10.61 17.23 -3.77
CA ILE A 232 -11.20 16.93 -5.08
C ILE A 232 -11.30 18.19 -5.94
N ALA A 233 -11.80 19.29 -5.37
CA ALA A 233 -11.91 20.57 -6.07
C ALA A 233 -10.54 21.06 -6.55
N HIS A 234 -9.50 20.93 -5.72
CA HIS A 234 -8.15 21.33 -6.07
C HIS A 234 -7.56 20.54 -7.25
N VAL A 235 -7.72 19.21 -7.25
CA VAL A 235 -7.25 18.35 -8.36
C VAL A 235 -7.97 18.71 -9.66
N LYS A 236 -9.29 18.87 -9.63
CA LYS A 236 -10.07 19.30 -10.81
C LYS A 236 -9.65 20.68 -11.32
N ALA A 237 -9.35 21.61 -10.41
CA ALA A 237 -8.89 22.96 -10.78
C ALA A 237 -7.53 22.96 -11.48
N GLN A 238 -6.70 21.94 -11.27
CA GLN A 238 -5.45 21.73 -12.02
C GLN A 238 -5.67 21.10 -13.41
N GLY A 239 -6.89 20.73 -13.77
CA GLY A 239 -7.20 20.03 -15.02
C GLY A 239 -6.81 18.55 -15.02
N LEU A 240 -6.54 17.97 -13.85
CA LEU A 240 -6.23 16.55 -13.69
C LEU A 240 -7.51 15.72 -13.61
N GLU A 241 -7.46 14.51 -14.15
CA GLU A 241 -8.58 13.56 -14.15
C GLU A 241 -8.44 12.55 -13.01
N PHE A 242 -9.57 12.14 -12.44
CA PHE A 242 -9.60 11.01 -11.52
C PHE A 242 -9.78 9.70 -12.28
N ASP A 243 -8.98 8.69 -11.95
CA ASP A 243 -9.16 7.34 -12.48
C ASP A 243 -8.70 6.28 -11.49
N VAL A 244 -9.10 5.05 -11.74
CA VAL A 244 -8.81 3.87 -10.92
C VAL A 244 -8.24 2.76 -11.79
N LEU A 245 -7.34 1.98 -11.22
CA LEU A 245 -6.78 0.81 -11.89
C LEU A 245 -7.82 -0.32 -11.92
N ARG A 246 -8.13 -0.82 -13.11
CA ARG A 246 -9.04 -1.95 -13.33
C ARG A 246 -8.23 -3.21 -13.62
N GLU A 247 -8.79 -4.38 -13.32
CA GLU A 247 -8.06 -5.65 -13.48
C GLU A 247 -7.58 -5.90 -14.92
N ASN A 248 -8.33 -5.38 -15.90
CA ASN A 248 -8.07 -5.50 -17.34
C ASN A 248 -7.16 -4.40 -17.92
N ASP A 249 -6.72 -3.44 -17.11
CA ASP A 249 -5.73 -2.46 -17.56
C ASP A 249 -4.42 -3.22 -17.80
N ASN A 250 -4.13 -3.48 -19.07
CA ASN A 250 -3.00 -4.29 -19.53
C ASN A 250 -1.69 -3.81 -18.91
N GLN A 251 -0.84 -4.78 -18.57
CA GLN A 251 0.37 -4.73 -17.74
C GLN A 251 1.56 -3.92 -18.32
N ASN A 252 1.31 -2.73 -18.88
CA ASN A 252 2.35 -1.80 -19.35
C ASN A 252 2.31 -0.47 -18.58
N LEU A 253 2.09 -0.55 -17.26
CA LEU A 253 2.47 0.50 -16.31
C LEU A 253 3.81 0.14 -15.67
#